data_AF-A0A2T0UQP3-F1
#
_entry.id   AF-A0A2T0UQP3-F1
#
_cell.length_a   1.000
_cell.length_b   1.000
_cell.length_c   1.000
_cell.angle_alpha   90.00
_cell.angle_beta   90.00
_cell.angle_gamma   90.00
#
_symmetry.space_group_name_H-M   'P 1'
#
loop_
_entity.id
_entity.type
_entity.pdbx_description
1 polymer ?
#
loop_
_entity_poly.entity_id
_entity_poly.type
_entity_poly.pdbx_seq_one_letter_code
_entity_poly.pdbx_strand_id
1 'polypeptide(L)'
;MPDHDHDHDLDDIHDLLVRAPMPDLHYDLAQTLRAGRRVRMRRRLAAGGAGLAALAAVAVGFTALGGLPERETRPAGTGPTVGVSAPVSAELLDYRYAVELRPGPDGAGPTVVSYSVEGGKRTELSRWTAPTDEKVSLRPSPDGTVLLGIAPAWARTFTLVTADGAPASAGAQQARPLDGTDFQAVGFRLGGGVKADALDVIWSDDDGAYDAKGDALPSTLDAATGTRLILDPTRRLILSERLDGRERSISTYPAGSTPWNADGLDQRATSVQVSAATFALPTKGQTPRNVVVRWSTGETGPAVIVGAPGEWTFVAGVRERPDTPPKGQVFPTAVEWTDSSGTRRSEPVKAPTN
;
A
#
# COMPACT_ATOMS: atom_id res chain seq x y z
N MET A 1 -23.51 -20.66 55.88
CA MET A 1 -23.74 -19.61 54.88
C MET A 1 -22.39 -19.01 54.56
N PRO A 2 -21.78 -19.32 53.40
CA PRO A 2 -20.55 -18.68 52.98
C PRO A 2 -20.84 -17.42 52.15
N ASP A 3 -20.06 -16.39 52.41
CA ASP A 3 -20.05 -15.08 51.74
C ASP A 3 -19.81 -15.21 50.22
N HIS A 4 -20.66 -14.55 49.44
CA HIS A 4 -20.61 -14.46 47.98
C HIS A 4 -20.30 -13.01 47.52
N ASP A 5 -19.34 -12.35 48.15
CA ASP A 5 -18.99 -10.95 47.84
C ASP A 5 -17.57 -10.76 47.26
N HIS A 6 -16.89 -11.84 46.84
CA HIS A 6 -15.50 -11.73 46.34
C HIS A 6 -15.29 -11.98 44.84
N ASP A 7 -16.32 -12.39 44.09
CA ASP A 7 -16.17 -12.62 42.63
C ASP A 7 -16.37 -11.35 41.79
N HIS A 8 -17.05 -10.32 42.33
CA HIS A 8 -17.24 -9.06 41.60
C HIS A 8 -16.01 -8.14 41.61
N ASP A 9 -15.17 -8.21 42.65
CA ASP A 9 -13.99 -7.34 42.77
C ASP A 9 -12.87 -7.70 41.78
N LEU A 10 -12.78 -8.98 41.36
CA LEU A 10 -11.75 -9.43 40.41
C LEU A 10 -12.07 -9.03 38.97
N ASP A 11 -13.34 -9.01 38.59
CA ASP A 11 -13.78 -8.57 37.26
C ASP A 11 -13.61 -7.05 37.09
N ASP A 12 -13.91 -6.25 38.12
CA ASP A 12 -13.75 -4.79 38.07
C ASP A 12 -12.26 -4.36 38.00
N ILE A 13 -11.36 -5.09 38.66
CA ILE A 13 -9.91 -4.85 38.57
C ILE A 13 -9.38 -5.22 37.17
N HIS A 14 -9.90 -6.30 36.56
CA HIS A 14 -9.52 -6.70 35.21
C HIS A 14 -10.01 -5.69 34.16
N ASP A 15 -11.22 -5.15 34.32
CA ASP A 15 -11.77 -4.10 33.46
C ASP A 15 -11.02 -2.76 33.60
N LEU A 16 -10.54 -2.43 34.80
CA LEU A 16 -9.69 -1.26 35.05
C LEU A 16 -8.27 -1.41 34.47
N LEU A 17 -7.70 -2.61 34.47
CA LEU A 17 -6.38 -2.88 33.89
C LEU A 17 -6.41 -2.93 32.35
N VAL A 18 -7.52 -3.37 31.75
CA VAL A 18 -7.71 -3.34 30.29
C VAL A 18 -8.05 -1.93 29.78
N ARG A 19 -8.69 -1.09 30.61
CA ARG A 19 -8.98 0.33 30.28
C ARG A 19 -7.86 1.32 30.59
N ALA A 20 -6.79 0.95 31.28
CA ALA A 20 -5.69 1.87 31.53
C ALA A 20 -4.89 2.08 30.23
N PRO A 21 -4.94 3.25 29.57
CA PRO A 21 -4.08 3.50 28.42
C PRO A 21 -2.65 3.50 28.94
N MET A 22 -1.84 2.51 28.54
CA MET A 22 -0.40 2.63 28.69
C MET A 22 0.00 3.95 28.00
N PRO A 23 0.72 4.85 28.68
CA PRO A 23 1.17 6.07 28.04
C PRO A 23 2.19 5.68 26.96
N ASP A 24 1.76 5.71 25.70
CA ASP A 24 2.65 5.61 24.55
C ASP A 24 3.63 6.78 24.61
N LEU A 25 4.84 6.50 25.11
CA LEU A 25 5.97 7.40 25.10
C LEU A 25 6.52 7.43 23.68
N HIS A 26 5.88 8.22 22.82
CA HIS A 26 6.38 8.45 21.47
C HIS A 26 7.59 9.38 21.48
N TYR A 27 8.68 8.93 20.85
CA TYR A 27 9.87 9.73 20.61
C TYR A 27 9.71 10.47 19.29
N ASP A 28 9.60 11.80 19.35
CA ASP A 28 9.55 12.65 18.17
C ASP A 28 10.98 13.02 17.72
N LEU A 29 11.48 12.23 16.77
CA LEU A 29 12.81 12.44 16.18
C LEU A 29 12.85 13.77 15.38
N ALA A 30 11.77 14.16 14.71
CA ALA A 30 11.71 15.37 13.91
C ALA A 30 11.77 16.64 14.78
N GLN A 31 11.10 16.64 15.93
CA GLN A 31 11.18 17.74 16.90
C GLN A 31 12.53 17.79 17.61
N THR A 32 13.12 16.63 17.91
CA THR A 32 14.43 16.56 18.56
C THR A 32 15.54 17.09 17.65
N LEU A 33 15.49 16.76 16.35
CA LEU A 33 16.44 17.26 15.35
C LEU A 33 16.31 18.78 15.12
N ARG A 34 15.11 19.36 15.29
CA ARG A 34 14.91 20.82 15.19
C ARG A 34 15.28 21.60 16.45
N ALA A 35 15.04 21.05 17.63
CA ALA A 35 15.19 21.79 18.89
C ALA A 35 16.55 21.59 19.59
N GLY A 36 17.38 20.63 19.13
CA GLY A 36 18.70 20.33 19.71
C GLY A 36 18.65 19.78 21.14
N ARG A 37 17.45 19.50 21.68
CA ARG A 37 17.23 18.93 23.01
C ARG A 37 16.07 17.94 22.99
N ARG A 38 16.15 16.96 23.88
CA ARG A 38 15.16 15.87 24.00
C ARG A 38 13.84 16.44 24.54
N VAL A 39 12.82 16.54 23.69
CA VAL A 39 11.48 17.00 24.09
C VAL A 39 10.60 15.78 24.33
N ARG A 40 10.04 15.66 25.54
CA ARG A 40 9.04 14.65 25.89
C ARG A 40 7.67 15.30 25.92
N MET A 41 6.78 14.96 24.99
CA MET A 41 5.39 15.43 25.02
C MET A 41 4.50 14.40 25.71
N ARG A 42 3.73 14.84 26.71
CA ARG A 42 2.63 14.06 27.30
C ARG A 42 1.35 14.42 26.55
N ARG A 43 0.77 13.48 25.82
CA ARG A 43 -0.55 13.67 25.21
C ARG A 43 -1.60 13.59 26.32
N ARG A 44 -2.19 14.73 26.71
CA ARG A 44 -3.40 14.73 27.55
C ARG A 44 -4.56 14.29 26.65
N LEU A 45 -5.12 13.12 26.93
CA LEU A 45 -6.44 12.76 26.40
C LEU A 45 -7.46 13.67 27.08
N ALA A 46 -7.97 14.65 26.35
CA ALA A 46 -9.16 15.38 26.75
C ALA A 46 -10.37 14.57 26.29
N ALA A 47 -11.09 14.00 27.25
CA ALA A 47 -12.45 13.52 27.06
C ALA A 47 -13.38 14.72 26.82
N GLY A 48 -14.24 14.62 25.80
CA GLY A 48 -15.40 15.49 25.61
C GLY A 48 -15.21 16.70 24.69
N GLY A 49 -16.03 16.74 23.63
CA GLY A 49 -16.73 17.96 23.19
C GLY A 49 -15.96 18.99 22.35
N ALA A 50 -16.44 19.13 21.11
CA ALA A 50 -16.38 20.33 20.25
C ALA A 50 -15.01 20.84 19.77
N GLY A 51 -14.82 20.87 18.44
CA GLY A 51 -13.73 21.64 17.84
C GLY A 51 -13.45 21.36 16.36
N LEU A 52 -14.43 21.64 15.50
CA LEU A 52 -14.30 22.10 14.10
C LEU A 52 -12.92 21.93 13.42
N ALA A 53 -12.82 20.98 12.49
CA ALA A 53 -12.18 21.28 11.21
C ALA A 53 -13.29 21.34 10.17
N ALA A 54 -13.95 22.49 10.10
CA ALA A 54 -14.62 22.88 8.87
C ALA A 54 -13.51 22.94 7.80
N LEU A 55 -13.46 21.94 6.92
CA LEU A 55 -12.75 22.08 5.66
C LEU A 55 -13.52 23.13 4.87
N ALA A 56 -13.15 24.39 5.07
CA ALA A 56 -13.44 25.43 4.11
C ALA A 56 -12.96 24.89 2.76
N ALA A 57 -13.89 24.76 1.82
CA ALA A 57 -13.61 24.50 0.42
C ALA A 57 -12.82 25.69 -0.12
N VAL A 58 -11.53 25.73 0.18
CA VAL A 58 -10.60 26.64 -0.47
C VAL A 58 -10.33 25.98 -1.81
N ALA A 59 -10.84 26.60 -2.87
CA ALA A 59 -10.36 26.39 -4.23
C ALA A 59 -8.89 26.83 -4.25
N VAL A 60 -8.00 25.95 -3.83
CA VAL A 60 -6.57 26.13 -4.02
C VAL A 60 -6.30 25.78 -5.46
N GLY A 61 -5.92 26.79 -6.25
CA GLY A 61 -5.36 26.58 -7.57
C GLY A 61 -4.07 25.78 -7.40
N PHE A 62 -4.11 24.51 -7.77
CA PHE A 62 -2.93 23.65 -7.78
C PHE A 62 -2.48 23.40 -9.22
N THR A 63 -1.20 23.62 -9.45
CA THR A 63 -0.44 23.04 -10.54
C THR A 63 -0.49 21.52 -10.40
N ALA A 64 -1.39 20.88 -11.13
CA ALA A 64 -1.43 19.43 -11.32
C ALA A 64 -0.19 19.00 -12.12
N LEU A 65 0.91 18.74 -11.43
CA LEU A 65 2.10 18.13 -12.00
C LEU A 65 2.41 16.88 -11.18
N GLY A 66 1.58 15.85 -11.37
CA GLY A 66 1.91 14.48 -11.05
C GLY A 66 1.82 13.69 -12.35
N GLY A 67 2.86 13.78 -13.18
CA GLY A 67 2.98 12.91 -14.35
C GLY A 67 3.08 11.45 -13.89
N LEU A 68 2.94 10.52 -14.84
CA LEU A 68 3.52 9.19 -14.61
C LEU A 68 4.99 9.39 -14.23
N PRO A 69 5.59 8.57 -13.35
CA PRO A 69 7.03 8.65 -13.12
C PRO A 69 7.72 8.70 -14.49
N GLU A 70 8.49 9.77 -14.77
CA GLU A 70 9.06 10.07 -16.11
C GLU A 70 10.03 8.98 -16.61
N ARG A 71 10.19 7.90 -15.85
CA ARG A 71 11.07 6.79 -16.08
C ARG A 71 10.22 5.52 -15.96
N GLU A 72 10.05 4.78 -17.06
CA GLU A 72 10.25 3.32 -16.97
C GLU A 72 11.49 3.15 -16.12
N THR A 73 11.38 2.39 -15.01
CA THR A 73 12.48 2.25 -14.05
C THR A 73 13.75 2.17 -14.85
N ARG A 74 14.69 3.12 -14.62
CA ARG A 74 15.96 3.14 -15.37
C ARG A 74 16.34 1.67 -15.50
N PRO A 75 16.56 1.14 -16.71
CA PRO A 75 17.06 -0.21 -16.80
C PRO A 75 18.20 -0.26 -15.79
N ALA A 76 18.25 -1.27 -14.94
CA ALA A 76 19.54 -1.67 -14.40
C ALA A 76 20.47 -1.64 -15.64
N GLY A 77 21.36 -0.64 -15.70
CA GLY A 77 21.68 0.08 -16.94
C GLY A 77 21.84 -0.82 -18.17
N THR A 78 21.45 -0.34 -19.35
CA THR A 78 21.92 -0.90 -20.61
C THR A 78 23.44 -0.68 -20.75
N GLY A 79 24.21 -1.56 -20.08
CA GLY A 79 25.66 -1.76 -20.18
C GLY A 79 26.52 -0.99 -19.15
N PRO A 80 27.52 -1.62 -18.49
CA PRO A 80 27.79 -3.05 -18.32
C PRO A 80 27.03 -3.60 -17.10
N THR A 81 26.90 -4.93 -17.03
CA THR A 81 26.66 -5.68 -15.80
C THR A 81 27.25 -4.96 -14.58
N VAL A 82 26.43 -4.58 -13.60
CA VAL A 82 26.96 -4.28 -12.27
C VAL A 82 27.54 -5.61 -11.78
N GLY A 83 28.85 -5.72 -11.98
CA GLY A 83 29.61 -6.94 -11.80
C GLY A 83 29.56 -7.30 -10.33
N VAL A 84 28.66 -8.22 -9.99
CA VAL A 84 28.86 -9.10 -8.85
C VAL A 84 30.18 -9.81 -9.14
N SER A 85 31.30 -9.25 -8.69
CA SER A 85 32.63 -9.82 -8.92
C SER A 85 32.88 -11.03 -8.01
N ALA A 86 32.12 -11.11 -6.91
CA ALA A 86 32.09 -12.21 -5.95
C ALA A 86 30.66 -12.36 -5.40
N PRO A 87 30.27 -13.55 -4.92
CA PRO A 87 28.95 -13.75 -4.32
C PRO A 87 28.67 -12.79 -3.16
N VAL A 88 27.48 -12.17 -3.15
CA VAL A 88 27.01 -11.28 -2.09
C VAL A 88 25.75 -11.90 -1.47
N SER A 89 25.65 -11.96 -0.16
CA SER A 89 24.50 -12.59 0.52
C SER A 89 23.94 -11.75 1.64
N ALA A 90 22.63 -11.85 1.86
CA ALA A 90 21.94 -11.25 2.99
C ALA A 90 20.99 -12.26 3.64
N GLU A 91 20.85 -12.15 4.97
CA GLU A 91 19.98 -13.01 5.77
C GLU A 91 18.63 -12.32 6.02
N LEU A 92 17.56 -13.12 5.94
CA LEU A 92 16.17 -12.68 5.94
C LEU A 92 15.35 -13.48 6.95
N LEU A 93 14.23 -12.88 7.37
CA LEU A 93 13.18 -13.48 8.19
C LEU A 93 13.76 -14.12 9.47
N ASP A 94 14.40 -13.28 10.29
CA ASP A 94 15.02 -13.66 11.57
C ASP A 94 16.17 -14.67 11.42
N TYR A 95 17.02 -14.47 10.40
CA TYR A 95 18.19 -15.32 10.10
C TYR A 95 17.85 -16.78 9.78
N ARG A 96 16.60 -17.06 9.38
CA ARG A 96 16.15 -18.40 8.98
C ARG A 96 16.34 -18.69 7.50
N TYR A 97 16.50 -17.64 6.70
CA TYR A 97 16.72 -17.73 5.27
C TYR A 97 17.86 -16.82 4.84
N ALA A 98 18.49 -17.12 3.72
CA ALA A 98 19.45 -16.23 3.09
C ALA A 98 19.21 -16.19 1.59
N VAL A 99 19.47 -15.04 0.97
CA VAL A 99 19.53 -14.89 -0.48
C VAL A 99 20.94 -14.47 -0.83
N GLU A 100 21.53 -15.17 -1.80
CA GLU A 100 22.84 -14.89 -2.36
C GLU A 100 22.70 -14.55 -3.84
N LEU A 101 23.36 -13.47 -4.23
CA LEU A 101 23.52 -13.04 -5.60
C LEU A 101 24.91 -13.42 -6.08
N ARG A 102 24.99 -14.10 -7.22
CA ARG A 102 26.22 -14.53 -7.88
C ARG A 102 26.32 -13.88 -9.26
N PRO A 103 27.55 -13.72 -9.78
CA PRO A 103 27.72 -13.37 -11.19
C PRO A 103 26.95 -14.38 -12.06
N GLY A 104 26.14 -13.86 -12.98
CA GLY A 104 25.45 -14.66 -13.98
C GLY A 104 26.40 -15.13 -15.08
N PRO A 105 26.00 -16.12 -15.89
CA PRO A 105 26.71 -16.46 -17.11
C PRO A 105 26.67 -15.29 -18.11
N ASP A 106 27.67 -15.21 -19.00
CA ASP A 106 27.86 -14.08 -19.92
C ASP A 106 26.57 -13.71 -20.67
N GLY A 107 26.15 -12.45 -20.53
CA GLY A 107 24.95 -11.90 -21.18
C GLY A 107 23.61 -12.26 -20.53
N ALA A 108 23.60 -13.07 -19.48
CA ALA A 108 22.41 -13.34 -18.68
C ALA A 108 22.35 -12.43 -17.43
N GLY A 109 21.18 -12.37 -16.79
CA GLY A 109 21.03 -11.71 -15.49
C GLY A 109 21.77 -12.46 -14.37
N PRO A 110 21.81 -11.91 -13.15
CA PRO A 110 22.56 -12.53 -12.06
C PRO A 110 21.93 -13.86 -11.63
N THR A 111 22.77 -14.78 -11.14
CA THR A 111 22.28 -16.03 -10.53
C THR A 111 21.90 -15.76 -9.08
N VAL A 112 20.66 -16.07 -8.73
CA VAL A 112 20.13 -15.98 -7.38
C VAL A 112 20.08 -17.37 -6.77
N VAL A 113 20.57 -17.49 -5.54
CA VAL A 113 20.48 -18.72 -4.75
C VAL A 113 19.79 -18.39 -3.44
N SER A 114 18.75 -19.15 -3.10
CA SER A 114 18.08 -19.03 -1.82
C SER A 114 18.45 -20.21 -0.92
N TYR A 115 18.53 -19.93 0.38
CA TYR A 115 18.93 -20.89 1.41
C TYR A 115 17.97 -20.88 2.58
N SER A 116 17.78 -22.03 3.22
CA SER A 116 17.39 -22.09 4.62
C SER A 116 18.65 -22.07 5.48
N VAL A 117 18.53 -21.49 6.67
CA VAL A 117 19.60 -21.35 7.64
C VAL A 117 19.16 -22.01 8.94
N GLU A 118 19.84 -23.08 9.32
CA GLU A 118 19.57 -23.82 10.55
C GLU A 118 20.88 -24.07 11.29
N GLY A 119 20.98 -23.60 12.54
CA GLY A 119 22.22 -23.71 13.33
C GLY A 119 23.44 -23.07 12.67
N GLY A 120 23.24 -22.02 11.86
CA GLY A 120 24.29 -21.36 11.07
C GLY A 120 24.70 -22.11 9.79
N LYS A 121 24.13 -23.29 9.52
CA LYS A 121 24.36 -24.03 8.28
C LYS A 121 23.35 -23.59 7.23
N ARG A 122 23.86 -23.25 6.03
CA ARG A 122 23.03 -22.94 4.86
C ARG A 122 22.72 -24.21 4.06
N THR A 123 21.45 -24.43 3.76
CA THR A 123 20.98 -25.49 2.87
C THR A 123 20.31 -24.84 1.66
N GLU A 124 20.81 -25.12 0.45
CA GLU A 124 20.26 -24.55 -0.79
C GLU A 124 18.81 -25.01 -0.97
N LEU A 125 17.91 -24.05 -1.15
CA LEU A 125 16.49 -24.28 -1.41
C LEU A 125 16.19 -24.21 -2.91
N SER A 126 16.71 -23.18 -3.56
CA SER A 126 16.51 -22.97 -4.99
C SER A 126 17.63 -22.13 -5.59
N ARG A 127 17.85 -22.31 -6.89
CA ARG A 127 18.81 -21.57 -7.69
C ARG A 127 18.20 -21.24 -9.03
N TRP A 128 18.29 -19.99 -9.44
CA TRP A 128 17.79 -19.55 -10.73
C TRP A 128 18.59 -18.35 -11.25
N THR A 129 18.45 -18.07 -12.54
CA THR A 129 18.97 -16.85 -13.15
C THR A 129 17.83 -15.84 -13.19
N ALA A 130 18.01 -14.67 -12.58
CA ALA A 130 17.03 -13.60 -12.67
C ALA A 130 16.96 -13.11 -14.13
N PRO A 131 15.78 -13.07 -14.76
CA PRO A 131 15.65 -12.51 -16.11
C PRO A 131 16.10 -11.05 -16.14
N THR A 132 16.75 -10.63 -17.22
CA THR A 132 17.25 -9.25 -17.35
C THR A 132 16.14 -8.21 -17.49
N ASP A 133 14.98 -8.65 -17.95
CA ASP A 133 13.74 -7.89 -18.11
C ASP A 133 12.88 -7.85 -16.84
N GLU A 134 13.16 -8.69 -15.84
CA GLU A 134 12.50 -8.61 -14.53
C GLU A 134 13.32 -7.75 -13.56
N LYS A 135 12.66 -6.82 -12.85
CA LYS A 135 13.31 -6.02 -11.79
C LYS A 135 13.18 -6.71 -10.44
N VAL A 136 12.08 -7.40 -10.20
CA VAL A 136 11.87 -8.23 -9.01
C VAL A 136 11.76 -9.68 -9.45
N SER A 137 12.62 -10.53 -8.90
CA SER A 137 12.64 -11.96 -9.21
C SER A 137 12.52 -12.77 -7.94
N LEU A 138 11.41 -13.51 -7.79
CA LEU A 138 11.06 -14.27 -6.60
C LEU A 138 10.90 -15.76 -6.93
N ARG A 139 11.27 -16.61 -5.98
CA ARG A 139 10.96 -18.05 -6.02
C ARG A 139 10.43 -18.54 -4.68
N PRO A 140 9.49 -19.50 -4.70
CA PRO A 140 9.05 -20.14 -3.48
C PRO A 140 10.11 -21.04 -2.85
N SER A 141 10.06 -21.16 -1.53
CA SER A 141 10.64 -22.28 -0.81
C SER A 141 9.98 -23.61 -1.25
N PRO A 142 10.65 -24.76 -1.08
CA PRO A 142 10.10 -26.06 -1.45
C PRO A 142 8.76 -26.41 -0.79
N ASP A 143 8.51 -25.89 0.41
CA ASP A 143 7.25 -26.05 1.14
C ASP A 143 6.16 -25.03 0.73
N GLY A 144 6.50 -24.07 -0.14
CA GLY A 144 5.59 -23.03 -0.64
C GLY A 144 5.18 -21.99 0.41
N THR A 145 5.82 -21.96 1.59
CA THR A 145 5.43 -21.06 2.68
C THR A 145 6.11 -19.69 2.63
N VAL A 146 7.19 -19.57 1.87
CA VAL A 146 7.99 -18.34 1.78
C VAL A 146 8.32 -18.05 0.31
N LEU A 147 8.23 -16.78 -0.09
CA LEU A 147 8.86 -16.28 -1.32
C LEU A 147 10.17 -15.57 -0.96
N LEU A 148 11.25 -15.92 -1.66
CA LEU A 148 12.56 -15.31 -1.51
C LEU A 148 13.07 -14.85 -2.86
N GLY A 149 13.83 -13.77 -2.88
CA GLY A 149 14.49 -13.34 -4.09
C GLY A 149 15.14 -11.98 -3.98
N ILE A 150 15.20 -11.28 -5.11
CA ILE A 150 15.84 -9.98 -5.23
C ILE A 150 14.89 -8.94 -5.81
N ALA A 151 15.14 -7.69 -5.45
CA ALA A 151 14.46 -6.51 -5.98
C ALA A 151 15.50 -5.36 -6.13
N PRO A 152 15.17 -4.26 -6.84
CA PRO A 152 16.05 -3.10 -6.90
C PRO A 152 16.31 -2.53 -5.51
N ALA A 153 17.54 -2.10 -5.21
CA ALA A 153 17.93 -1.60 -3.90
C ALA A 153 17.15 -0.36 -3.45
N TRP A 154 16.59 0.41 -4.39
CA TRP A 154 15.77 1.59 -4.12
C TRP A 154 14.28 1.30 -3.94
N ALA A 155 13.81 0.08 -4.20
CA ALA A 155 12.42 -0.28 -3.94
C ALA A 155 12.12 -0.19 -2.43
N ARG A 156 10.99 0.42 -2.08
CA ARG A 156 10.60 0.75 -0.69
C ARG A 156 9.51 -0.18 -0.18
N THR A 157 8.43 -0.31 -0.94
CA THR A 157 7.28 -1.11 -0.57
C THR A 157 7.08 -2.23 -1.59
N PHE A 158 6.45 -3.31 -1.14
CA PHE A 158 6.12 -4.46 -1.98
C PHE A 158 4.72 -4.93 -1.64
N THR A 159 3.96 -5.31 -2.67
CA THR A 159 2.61 -5.87 -2.58
C THR A 159 2.57 -7.14 -3.39
N LEU A 160 2.34 -8.27 -2.72
CA LEU A 160 2.03 -9.51 -3.41
C LEU A 160 0.57 -9.51 -3.83
N VAL A 161 0.34 -9.74 -5.12
CA VAL A 161 -0.99 -9.81 -5.72
C VAL A 161 -1.13 -11.16 -6.42
N THR A 162 -2.29 -11.78 -6.33
CA THR A 162 -2.59 -12.96 -7.13
C THR A 162 -2.87 -12.58 -8.58
N ALA A 163 -2.89 -13.56 -9.48
CA ALA A 163 -3.24 -13.34 -10.90
C ALA A 163 -4.62 -12.67 -11.10
N ASP A 164 -5.58 -12.90 -10.20
CA ASP A 164 -6.91 -12.27 -10.19
C ASP A 164 -6.96 -10.96 -9.39
N GLY A 165 -5.81 -10.44 -8.94
CA GLY A 165 -5.70 -9.16 -8.24
C GLY A 165 -6.07 -9.21 -6.75
N ALA A 166 -6.36 -10.40 -6.20
CA ALA A 166 -6.59 -10.54 -4.77
C ALA A 166 -5.29 -10.33 -3.98
N PRO A 167 -5.32 -9.64 -2.84
CA PRO A 167 -4.15 -9.48 -2.00
C PRO A 167 -3.76 -10.84 -1.38
N ALA A 168 -2.52 -11.25 -1.60
CA ALA A 168 -2.02 -12.57 -1.17
C ALA A 168 -1.46 -12.60 0.28
N SER A 169 -1.36 -11.45 0.95
CA SER A 169 -0.95 -11.17 2.35
C SER A 169 0.19 -10.13 2.46
N ALA A 170 0.46 -9.70 3.71
CA ALA A 170 1.08 -8.44 4.10
C ALA A 170 2.56 -8.28 3.73
N GLY A 171 2.81 -7.58 2.61
CA GLY A 171 4.07 -6.89 2.30
C GLY A 171 5.36 -7.72 2.26
N ALA A 172 6.46 -7.14 1.78
CA ALA A 172 7.76 -7.73 2.10
C ALA A 172 7.96 -7.62 3.60
N GLN A 173 8.12 -8.76 4.27
CA GLN A 173 8.33 -8.77 5.71
C GLN A 173 9.74 -8.33 6.06
N GLN A 174 10.68 -8.51 5.13
CA GLN A 174 12.03 -8.01 5.27
C GLN A 174 12.66 -7.75 3.90
N ALA A 175 13.31 -6.60 3.78
CA ALA A 175 14.18 -6.25 2.68
C ALA A 175 15.56 -5.87 3.24
N ARG A 176 16.64 -6.35 2.62
CA ARG A 176 18.02 -6.11 3.07
C ARG A 176 18.90 -5.79 1.88
N PRO A 177 19.63 -4.66 1.88
CA PRO A 177 20.60 -4.36 0.84
C PRO A 177 21.60 -5.51 0.64
N LEU A 178 21.95 -5.78 -0.61
CA LEU A 178 23.07 -6.64 -0.97
C LEU A 178 24.25 -5.72 -1.28
N ASP A 179 25.13 -5.55 -0.30
CA ASP A 179 26.21 -4.56 -0.35
C ASP A 179 27.06 -4.66 -1.62
N GLY A 180 27.32 -3.51 -2.24
CA GLY A 180 28.07 -3.43 -3.50
C GLY A 180 27.27 -3.80 -4.75
N THR A 181 25.95 -3.92 -4.65
CA THR A 181 25.05 -4.21 -5.79
C THR A 181 23.88 -3.22 -5.84
N ASP A 182 23.19 -3.17 -6.98
CA ASP A 182 21.94 -2.42 -7.15
C ASP A 182 20.70 -3.21 -6.69
N PHE A 183 20.91 -4.27 -5.92
CA PHE A 183 19.85 -5.16 -5.46
C PHE A 183 19.72 -5.18 -3.94
N GLN A 184 18.53 -5.59 -3.50
CA GLN A 184 18.27 -6.00 -2.13
C GLN A 184 17.64 -7.40 -2.14
N ALA A 185 17.95 -8.18 -1.12
CA ALA A 185 17.28 -9.43 -0.83
C ALA A 185 15.91 -9.14 -0.21
N VAL A 186 14.86 -9.80 -0.71
CA VAL A 186 13.48 -9.64 -0.23
C VAL A 186 12.88 -10.98 0.15
N GLY A 187 12.07 -10.99 1.21
CA GLY A 187 11.41 -12.18 1.73
C GLY A 187 9.98 -11.92 2.18
N PHE A 188 9.09 -12.86 1.83
CA PHE A 188 7.66 -12.80 2.15
C PHE A 188 7.25 -14.14 2.77
N ARG A 189 6.58 -14.13 3.93
CA ARG A 189 5.89 -15.32 4.44
C ARG A 189 4.47 -15.34 3.89
N LEU A 190 4.06 -16.45 3.31
CA LEU A 190 2.73 -16.66 2.77
C LEU A 190 1.80 -17.21 3.85
N GLY A 191 0.57 -16.68 3.90
CA GLY A 191 -0.51 -17.24 4.73
C GLY A 191 -1.03 -18.56 4.18
N GLY A 192 -1.59 -19.41 5.04
CA GLY A 192 -2.08 -20.75 4.68
C GLY A 192 -3.09 -20.71 3.52
N GLY A 193 -2.79 -21.46 2.45
CA GLY A 193 -3.67 -21.63 1.27
C GLY A 193 -3.25 -20.85 0.03
N VAL A 194 -2.30 -19.92 0.13
CA VAL A 194 -1.81 -19.15 -1.01
C VAL A 194 -0.76 -19.96 -1.77
N LYS A 195 -1.01 -20.22 -3.06
CA LYS A 195 -0.03 -20.89 -3.93
C LYS A 195 0.93 -19.87 -4.52
N ALA A 196 2.22 -20.10 -4.28
CA ALA A 196 3.28 -19.15 -4.59
C ALA A 196 3.57 -18.96 -6.10
N ASP A 197 3.17 -19.90 -6.93
CA ASP A 197 3.30 -19.88 -8.40
C ASP A 197 2.27 -18.98 -9.09
N ALA A 198 1.27 -18.48 -8.35
CA ALA A 198 0.20 -17.61 -8.85
C ALA A 198 0.34 -16.14 -8.39
N LEU A 199 1.51 -15.77 -7.87
CA LEU A 199 1.75 -14.45 -7.27
C LEU A 199 2.63 -13.57 -8.17
N ASP A 200 2.20 -12.32 -8.29
CA ASP A 200 2.94 -11.22 -8.88
C ASP A 200 3.28 -10.18 -7.80
N VAL A 201 4.13 -9.22 -8.14
CA VAL A 201 4.50 -8.13 -7.23
C VAL A 201 4.24 -6.77 -7.85
N ILE A 202 3.63 -5.90 -7.06
CA ILE A 202 3.68 -4.46 -7.26
C ILE A 202 4.67 -3.91 -6.25
N TRP A 203 5.62 -3.11 -6.68
CA TRP A 203 6.56 -2.45 -5.79
C TRP A 203 6.55 -0.95 -6.05
N SER A 204 7.02 -0.17 -5.07
CA SER A 204 7.03 1.27 -5.20
C SER A 204 8.27 1.86 -4.54
N ASP A 205 8.75 2.99 -5.06
CA ASP A 205 9.95 3.70 -4.56
C ASP A 205 9.63 5.14 -4.17
N ASP A 206 10.54 6.10 -4.27
CA ASP A 206 10.22 7.50 -3.96
C ASP A 206 9.48 8.20 -5.13
N ASP A 207 9.62 7.70 -6.36
CA ASP A 207 9.12 8.32 -7.60
C ASP A 207 7.76 7.77 -8.02
N GLY A 208 7.47 6.48 -7.78
CA GLY A 208 6.19 5.90 -8.15
C GLY A 208 6.06 4.41 -7.90
N ALA A 209 5.06 3.80 -8.53
CA ALA A 209 4.78 2.37 -8.45
C ALA A 209 5.03 1.66 -9.79
N TYR A 210 5.41 0.39 -9.68
CA TYR A 210 5.86 -0.44 -10.79
C TYR A 210 5.39 -1.88 -10.60
N ASP A 211 5.26 -2.61 -11.70
CA ASP A 211 5.08 -4.06 -11.66
C ASP A 211 6.41 -4.82 -11.49
N ALA A 212 6.38 -6.16 -11.45
CA ALA A 212 7.57 -6.99 -11.31
C ALA A 212 8.64 -6.78 -12.40
N LYS A 213 8.22 -6.38 -13.61
CA LYS A 213 9.10 -6.07 -14.74
C LYS A 213 9.69 -4.66 -14.67
N GLY A 214 9.16 -3.83 -13.79
CA GLY A 214 9.56 -2.43 -13.66
C GLY A 214 8.80 -1.50 -14.60
N ASP A 215 7.70 -1.97 -15.20
CA ASP A 215 6.81 -1.13 -15.99
C ASP A 215 6.03 -0.22 -15.05
N ALA A 216 5.97 1.07 -15.40
CA ALA A 216 5.34 2.08 -14.56
C ALA A 216 3.82 1.89 -14.48
N LEU A 217 3.30 1.90 -13.26
CA LEU A 217 1.87 1.91 -12.99
C LEU A 217 1.39 3.35 -12.74
N PRO A 218 0.19 3.73 -13.23
CA PRO A 218 -0.42 5.00 -12.86
C PRO A 218 -0.50 5.16 -11.35
N SER A 219 0.25 6.13 -10.82
CA SER A 219 0.36 6.34 -9.40
C SER A 219 0.58 7.81 -9.05
N THR A 220 0.16 8.21 -7.85
CA THR A 220 0.35 9.56 -7.34
C THR A 220 0.45 9.56 -5.82
N LEU A 221 1.17 10.53 -5.25
CA LEU A 221 1.23 10.72 -3.81
C LEU A 221 0.17 11.75 -3.40
N ASP A 222 -0.79 11.33 -2.59
CA ASP A 222 -1.72 12.24 -1.95
C ASP A 222 -0.95 13.07 -0.90
N ALA A 223 -0.68 14.33 -1.23
CA ALA A 223 0.04 15.24 -0.35
C ALA A 223 -0.67 15.50 0.98
N ALA A 224 -2.00 15.32 1.06
CA ALA A 224 -2.75 15.55 2.28
C ALA A 224 -2.58 14.40 3.28
N THR A 225 -2.50 13.16 2.79
CA THR A 225 -2.46 11.95 3.64
C THR A 225 -1.08 11.30 3.69
N GLY A 226 -0.19 11.62 2.75
CA GLY A 226 1.08 10.93 2.55
C GLY A 226 0.91 9.52 1.98
N THR A 227 -0.26 9.22 1.41
CA THR A 227 -0.60 7.91 0.86
C THR A 227 -0.36 7.89 -0.63
N ARG A 228 0.34 6.88 -1.12
CA ARG A 228 0.46 6.61 -2.55
C ARG A 228 -0.76 5.88 -3.05
N LEU A 229 -1.39 6.44 -4.07
CA LEU A 229 -2.47 5.83 -4.83
C LEU A 229 -1.87 5.17 -6.06
N ILE A 230 -2.28 3.94 -6.35
CA ILE A 230 -1.75 3.12 -7.43
C ILE A 230 -2.92 2.47 -8.16
N LEU A 231 -2.89 2.49 -9.49
CA LEU A 231 -3.84 1.78 -10.33
C LEU A 231 -3.07 0.78 -11.20
N ASP A 232 -3.49 -0.48 -11.15
CA ASP A 232 -3.10 -1.48 -12.12
C ASP A 232 -4.32 -1.83 -12.98
N PRO A 233 -4.43 -1.24 -14.18
CA PRO A 233 -5.59 -1.45 -15.04
C PRO A 233 -5.66 -2.86 -15.61
N THR A 234 -4.51 -3.55 -15.74
CA THR A 234 -4.42 -4.90 -16.31
C THR A 234 -5.01 -5.92 -15.34
N ARG A 235 -4.63 -5.86 -14.06
CA ARG A 235 -5.19 -6.73 -13.01
C ARG A 235 -6.48 -6.17 -12.40
N ARG A 236 -6.90 -4.98 -12.85
CA ARG A 236 -8.10 -4.27 -12.39
C ARG A 236 -8.09 -4.05 -10.89
N LEU A 237 -6.98 -3.49 -10.44
CA LEU A 237 -6.66 -3.29 -9.05
C LEU A 237 -6.43 -1.81 -8.79
N ILE A 238 -6.92 -1.31 -7.65
CA ILE A 238 -6.53 -0.02 -7.11
C ILE A 238 -6.02 -0.23 -5.69
N LEU A 239 -4.92 0.44 -5.38
CA LEU A 239 -4.24 0.36 -4.09
C LEU A 239 -4.08 1.76 -3.52
N SER A 240 -4.19 1.85 -2.20
CA SER A 240 -3.70 2.98 -1.43
C SER A 240 -2.70 2.43 -0.41
N GLU A 241 -1.48 2.96 -0.39
CA GLU A 241 -0.44 2.53 0.53
C GLU A 241 0.32 3.71 1.12
N ARG A 242 0.66 3.62 2.41
CA ARG A 242 1.62 4.56 2.98
C ARG A 242 3.03 4.25 2.46
N LEU A 243 3.86 5.29 2.40
CA LEU A 243 5.25 5.16 1.97
C LEU A 243 6.10 4.26 2.88
N ASP A 244 5.66 4.02 4.12
CA ASP A 244 6.29 3.07 5.04
C ASP A 244 5.78 1.63 4.86
N GLY A 245 4.82 1.40 3.97
CA GLY A 245 4.19 0.11 3.67
C GLY A 245 3.34 -0.47 4.79
N ARG A 246 3.13 0.22 5.92
CA ARG A 246 2.43 -0.33 7.10
C ARG A 246 0.92 -0.34 6.96
N GLU A 247 0.38 0.69 6.32
CA GLU A 247 -1.04 0.80 6.04
C GLU A 247 -1.25 0.67 4.54
N ARG A 248 -2.07 -0.30 4.16
CA ARG A 248 -2.41 -0.55 2.77
C ARG A 248 -3.87 -0.98 2.67
N SER A 249 -4.57 -0.43 1.68
CA SER A 249 -5.87 -0.92 1.24
C SER A 249 -5.78 -1.31 -0.23
N ILE A 250 -6.42 -2.41 -0.60
CA ILE A 250 -6.40 -2.98 -1.94
C ILE A 250 -7.84 -3.34 -2.30
N SER A 251 -8.28 -2.90 -3.47
CA SER A 251 -9.60 -3.21 -4.01
C SER A 251 -9.49 -3.65 -5.47
N THR A 252 -10.12 -4.77 -5.81
CA THR A 252 -10.39 -5.13 -7.20
C THR A 252 -11.67 -4.44 -7.65
N TYR A 253 -11.78 -4.17 -8.96
CA TYR A 253 -13.00 -3.58 -9.53
C TYR A 253 -13.51 -4.37 -10.74
N PRO A 254 -14.84 -4.57 -10.87
CA PRO A 254 -15.45 -5.37 -11.94
C PRO A 254 -15.59 -4.61 -13.27
N ALA A 255 -15.86 -5.33 -14.37
CA ALA A 255 -15.88 -4.76 -15.73
C ALA A 255 -16.87 -3.60 -15.85
N GLY A 256 -16.43 -2.51 -16.48
CA GLY A 256 -17.22 -1.29 -16.63
C GLY A 256 -17.59 -0.65 -15.29
N SER A 257 -16.78 -0.82 -14.24
CA SER A 257 -16.84 -0.03 -13.01
C SER A 257 -15.67 0.94 -13.00
N THR A 258 -15.88 2.14 -12.46
CA THR A 258 -14.79 3.02 -12.07
C THR A 258 -13.95 2.32 -10.98
N PRO A 259 -12.61 2.26 -11.12
CA PRO A 259 -11.71 1.81 -10.06
C PRO A 259 -11.88 2.67 -8.81
N TRP A 260 -12.05 2.04 -7.65
CA TRP A 260 -12.18 2.77 -6.40
C TRP A 260 -11.72 1.97 -5.19
N ASN A 261 -11.31 2.70 -4.14
CA ASN A 261 -10.91 2.14 -2.86
C ASN A 261 -11.61 2.87 -1.72
N ALA A 262 -12.00 2.15 -0.67
CA ALA A 262 -12.52 2.76 0.55
C ALA A 262 -11.36 3.24 1.43
N ASP A 263 -11.30 4.53 1.70
CA ASP A 263 -10.24 5.15 2.53
C ASP A 263 -10.73 5.45 3.96
N GLY A 264 -12.04 5.42 4.18
CA GLY A 264 -12.63 5.66 5.49
C GLY A 264 -13.97 4.95 5.69
N LEU A 265 -14.17 4.41 6.88
CA LEU A 265 -15.39 3.76 7.31
C LEU A 265 -15.97 4.46 8.56
N ASP A 266 -17.29 4.64 8.63
CA ASP A 266 -17.97 5.10 9.84
C ASP A 266 -18.09 3.94 10.85
N GLN A 267 -17.20 3.94 11.83
CA GLN A 267 -17.11 2.91 12.87
C GLN A 267 -18.31 2.89 13.85
N ARG A 268 -19.23 3.85 13.77
CA ARG A 268 -20.44 3.86 14.62
C ARG A 268 -21.52 2.88 14.14
N ALA A 269 -21.41 2.38 12.91
CA ALA A 269 -22.39 1.49 12.32
C ALA A 269 -21.96 0.03 12.45
N THR A 270 -22.95 -0.86 12.53
CA THR A 270 -22.75 -2.32 12.48
C THR A 270 -22.61 -2.85 11.05
N SER A 271 -22.91 -2.01 10.05
CA SER A 271 -22.76 -2.29 8.62
C SER A 271 -21.64 -1.45 8.01
N VAL A 272 -21.13 -1.88 6.85
CA VAL A 272 -20.13 -1.13 6.09
C VAL A 272 -20.71 0.24 5.69
N GLN A 273 -20.08 1.31 6.19
CA GLN A 273 -20.45 2.69 5.91
C GLN A 273 -19.24 3.43 5.39
N VAL A 274 -19.04 3.44 4.07
CA VAL A 274 -17.96 4.20 3.47
C VAL A 274 -18.21 5.69 3.69
N SER A 275 -17.23 6.37 4.29
CA SER A 275 -17.25 7.82 4.56
C SER A 275 -16.27 8.58 3.67
N ALA A 276 -15.23 7.91 3.16
CA ALA A 276 -14.27 8.47 2.22
C ALA A 276 -13.83 7.38 1.23
N ALA A 277 -13.62 7.78 -0.02
CA ALA A 277 -13.18 6.88 -1.08
C ALA A 277 -12.33 7.62 -2.11
N THR A 278 -11.38 6.89 -2.68
CA THR A 278 -10.55 7.32 -3.79
C THR A 278 -11.01 6.61 -5.05
N PHE A 279 -11.00 7.33 -6.17
CA PHE A 279 -11.38 6.83 -7.48
C PHE A 279 -10.30 7.15 -8.50
N ALA A 280 -10.13 6.30 -9.51
CA ALA A 280 -9.31 6.61 -10.68
C ALA A 280 -10.19 6.79 -11.91
N LEU A 281 -10.20 7.99 -12.48
CA LEU A 281 -11.03 8.36 -13.63
C LEU A 281 -10.22 8.27 -14.93
N PRO A 282 -10.75 7.64 -16.00
CA PRO A 282 -10.06 7.54 -17.29
C PRO A 282 -10.20 8.85 -18.07
N THR A 283 -9.47 9.88 -17.68
CA THR A 283 -9.63 11.23 -18.24
C THR A 283 -8.79 11.49 -19.48
N LYS A 284 -7.98 10.51 -19.93
CA LYS A 284 -7.09 10.63 -21.09
C LYS A 284 -6.13 11.81 -20.99
N GLY A 285 -5.60 12.03 -19.78
CA GLY A 285 -4.67 13.11 -19.46
C GLY A 285 -5.31 14.50 -19.37
N GLN A 286 -6.63 14.58 -19.44
CA GLN A 286 -7.35 15.83 -19.28
C GLN A 286 -7.77 16.02 -17.82
N THR A 287 -7.74 17.25 -17.33
CA THR A 287 -8.22 17.56 -15.98
C THR A 287 -9.75 17.55 -15.96
N PRO A 288 -10.40 16.65 -15.19
CA PRO A 288 -11.84 16.66 -15.04
C PRO A 288 -12.26 17.87 -14.21
N ARG A 289 -13.46 18.40 -14.46
CA ARG A 289 -14.06 19.51 -13.69
C ARG A 289 -15.34 19.05 -13.01
N ASN A 290 -15.75 19.74 -11.95
CA ASN A 290 -17.03 19.50 -11.27
C ASN A 290 -17.25 18.02 -10.91
N VAL A 291 -16.22 17.38 -10.35
CA VAL A 291 -16.26 15.96 -10.02
C VAL A 291 -17.20 15.76 -8.83
N VAL A 292 -18.17 14.85 -8.97
CA VAL A 292 -19.19 14.55 -7.97
C VAL A 292 -19.28 13.04 -7.81
N VAL A 293 -19.33 12.59 -6.56
CA VAL A 293 -19.57 11.20 -6.18
C VAL A 293 -21.01 11.06 -5.73
N ARG A 294 -21.72 10.06 -6.24
CA ARG A 294 -23.04 9.64 -5.77
C ARG A 294 -22.90 8.45 -4.84
N TRP A 295 -23.60 8.49 -3.72
CA TRP A 295 -23.60 7.44 -2.71
C TRP A 295 -24.90 6.62 -2.79
N SER A 296 -24.89 5.40 -2.24
CA SER A 296 -26.07 4.53 -2.23
C SER A 296 -27.25 5.08 -1.42
N THR A 297 -27.01 6.08 -0.57
CA THR A 297 -28.03 6.87 0.14
C THR A 297 -28.78 7.84 -0.76
N GLY A 298 -28.30 8.07 -1.99
CA GLY A 298 -28.79 9.13 -2.89
C GLY A 298 -28.09 10.48 -2.69
N GLU A 299 -27.27 10.61 -1.64
CA GLU A 299 -26.43 11.80 -1.40
C GLU A 299 -25.41 11.97 -2.52
N THR A 300 -25.09 13.22 -2.82
CA THR A 300 -23.99 13.59 -3.72
C THR A 300 -23.01 14.50 -3.00
N GLY A 301 -21.72 14.28 -3.24
CA GLY A 301 -20.65 15.08 -2.64
C GLY A 301 -19.59 15.46 -3.68
N PRO A 302 -18.95 16.64 -3.56
CA PRO A 302 -17.83 16.98 -4.43
C PRO A 302 -16.65 16.02 -4.19
N ALA A 303 -15.87 15.77 -5.23
CA ALA A 303 -14.57 15.12 -5.11
C ALA A 303 -13.44 16.08 -5.47
N VAL A 304 -12.30 15.91 -4.81
CA VAL A 304 -11.10 16.71 -5.00
C VAL A 304 -10.11 15.92 -5.85
N ILE A 305 -9.44 16.57 -6.79
CA ILE A 305 -8.38 15.94 -7.57
C ILE A 305 -7.15 15.77 -6.69
N VAL A 306 -6.64 14.55 -6.64
CA VAL A 306 -5.43 14.18 -5.90
C VAL A 306 -4.21 14.21 -6.82
N GLY A 307 -4.35 13.69 -8.04
CA GLY A 307 -3.28 13.68 -9.04
C GLY A 307 -3.76 13.18 -10.39
N ALA A 308 -2.98 13.41 -11.45
CA ALA A 308 -3.37 13.05 -12.82
C ALA A 308 -2.24 12.32 -13.59
N PRO A 309 -1.86 11.10 -13.13
CA PRO A 309 -0.79 10.35 -13.79
C PRO A 309 -1.25 9.77 -15.13
N GLY A 310 -0.70 10.33 -16.21
CA GLY A 310 -0.88 9.82 -17.57
C GLY A 310 -2.32 9.96 -18.03
N GLU A 311 -2.96 8.85 -18.41
CA GLU A 311 -4.36 8.87 -18.87
C GLU A 311 -5.39 8.88 -17.74
N TRP A 312 -4.94 8.84 -16.48
CA TRP A 312 -5.81 8.68 -15.31
C TRP A 312 -5.80 9.92 -14.43
N THR A 313 -6.92 10.20 -13.76
CA THR A 313 -7.00 11.18 -12.68
C THR A 313 -7.50 10.51 -11.42
N PHE A 314 -6.70 10.56 -10.35
CA PHE A 314 -7.12 10.18 -9.02
C PHE A 314 -7.92 11.31 -8.38
N VAL A 315 -9.07 10.97 -7.82
CA VAL A 315 -9.94 11.88 -7.09
C VAL A 315 -10.35 11.27 -5.76
N ALA A 316 -10.44 12.10 -4.72
CA ALA A 316 -10.91 11.71 -3.39
C ALA A 316 -12.28 12.32 -3.13
N GLY A 317 -13.26 11.49 -2.80
CA GLY A 317 -14.61 11.88 -2.42
C GLY A 317 -14.87 11.60 -0.95
N VAL A 318 -15.50 12.55 -0.27
CA VAL A 318 -15.92 12.41 1.13
C VAL A 318 -17.44 12.53 1.19
N ARG A 319 -18.06 11.62 1.94
CA ARG A 319 -19.49 11.70 2.26
C ARG A 319 -19.66 12.56 3.50
N GLU A 320 -20.63 13.45 3.47
CA GLU A 320 -21.03 14.15 4.68
C GLU A 320 -21.49 13.13 5.73
N ARG A 321 -21.00 13.27 6.96
CA ARG A 321 -21.29 12.31 8.02
C ARG A 321 -22.58 12.71 8.72
N PRO A 322 -23.68 11.94 8.61
CA PRO A 322 -24.90 12.25 9.32
C PRO A 322 -24.76 12.00 10.83
N ASP A 323 -25.58 12.68 11.64
CA ASP A 323 -25.60 12.49 13.09
C ASP A 323 -25.90 11.04 13.47
N THR A 324 -26.85 10.42 12.76
CA THR A 324 -27.19 9.00 12.90
C THR A 324 -26.76 8.23 11.66
N PRO A 325 -26.01 7.12 11.79
CA PRO A 325 -25.64 6.29 10.65
C PRO A 325 -26.89 5.76 9.90
N PRO A 326 -26.89 5.80 8.56
CA PRO A 326 -27.96 5.20 7.76
C PRO A 326 -28.11 3.71 8.00
N LYS A 327 -29.32 3.18 7.81
CA LYS A 327 -29.54 1.72 7.80
C LYS A 327 -28.95 1.09 6.54
N GLY A 328 -28.39 -0.12 6.65
CA GLY A 328 -27.84 -0.87 5.52
C GLY A 328 -26.39 -0.49 5.19
N GLN A 329 -25.89 -0.92 4.03
CA GLN A 329 -24.53 -0.59 3.60
C GLN A 329 -24.51 0.74 2.83
N VAL A 330 -23.47 1.54 3.04
CA VAL A 330 -23.24 2.76 2.26
C VAL A 330 -21.93 2.68 1.51
N PHE A 331 -22.01 2.88 0.20
CA PHE A 331 -20.89 2.82 -0.74
C PHE A 331 -21.16 3.76 -1.92
N PRO A 332 -20.12 4.20 -2.64
CA PRO A 332 -20.27 5.00 -3.86
C PRO A 332 -20.95 4.17 -4.97
N THR A 333 -21.84 4.80 -5.73
CA THR A 333 -22.62 4.16 -6.81
C THR A 333 -22.33 4.74 -8.19
N ALA A 334 -21.82 5.98 -8.27
CA ALA A 334 -21.37 6.59 -9.51
C ALA A 334 -20.37 7.71 -9.25
N VAL A 335 -19.51 7.97 -10.22
CA VAL A 335 -18.73 9.21 -10.29
C VAL A 335 -19.10 9.96 -11.56
N GLU A 336 -19.31 11.26 -11.43
CA GLU A 336 -19.63 12.14 -12.53
C GLU A 336 -18.63 13.29 -12.62
N TRP A 337 -18.27 13.69 -13.83
CA TRP A 337 -17.39 14.83 -14.06
C TRP A 337 -17.69 15.50 -15.39
N THR A 338 -17.25 16.74 -15.53
CA THR A 338 -17.27 17.47 -16.80
C THR A 338 -15.90 17.37 -17.44
N ASP A 339 -15.82 16.84 -18.67
CA ASP A 339 -14.56 16.73 -19.40
C ASP A 339 -14.07 18.09 -19.96
N SER A 340 -12.94 18.08 -20.65
CA SER A 340 -12.38 19.32 -21.20
C SER A 340 -13.27 19.98 -22.25
N SER A 341 -14.08 19.20 -22.97
CA SER A 341 -15.03 19.70 -23.98
C SER A 341 -16.33 20.25 -23.37
N GLY A 342 -16.52 20.12 -22.05
CA GLY A 342 -17.73 20.57 -21.36
C GLY A 342 -18.83 19.49 -21.31
N THR A 343 -18.54 18.27 -21.76
CA THR A 343 -19.51 17.16 -21.72
C THR A 343 -19.55 16.56 -20.32
N ARG A 344 -20.76 16.37 -19.78
CA ARG A 344 -20.95 15.64 -18.52
C ARG A 344 -20.78 14.13 -18.78
N ARG A 345 -19.83 13.53 -18.08
CA ARG A 345 -19.57 12.09 -18.02
C ARG A 345 -20.13 11.54 -16.71
N SER A 346 -20.54 10.28 -16.75
CA SER A 346 -21.01 9.52 -15.60
C SER A 346 -20.54 8.09 -15.78
N GLU A 347 -19.85 7.55 -14.78
CA GLU A 347 -19.47 6.15 -14.75
C GLU A 347 -20.01 5.48 -13.48
N PRO A 348 -20.49 4.23 -13.60
CA PRO A 348 -20.98 3.49 -12.46
C PRO A 348 -19.81 3.05 -11.56
N VAL A 349 -20.05 3.08 -10.26
CA VAL A 349 -19.18 2.47 -9.25
C VAL A 349 -19.90 1.23 -8.74
N LYS A 350 -19.25 0.08 -8.90
CA LYS A 350 -19.75 -1.19 -8.40
C LYS A 350 -18.92 -1.58 -7.18
N ALA A 351 -19.58 -2.16 -6.18
CA ALA A 351 -18.87 -2.71 -5.04
C ALA A 351 -17.84 -3.76 -5.51
N PRO A 352 -16.65 -3.83 -4.88
CA PRO A 352 -15.70 -4.91 -5.11
C PRO A 352 -16.42 -6.25 -4.94
N THR A 353 -16.22 -7.15 -5.89
CA THR A 353 -16.58 -8.56 -5.71
C THR A 353 -15.47 -9.19 -4.88
N ASN A 354 -15.74 -9.42 -3.60
CA ASN A 354 -14.87 -10.23 -2.74
C ASN A 354 -14.82 -11.69 -3.20
#